data_AF-A0A7X9CSJ3-F1
#
_entry.id   AF-A0A7X9CSJ3-F1
#
_cell.length_a   1.000
_cell.length_b   1.000
_cell.length_c   1.000
_cell.angle_alpha   90.00
_cell.angle_beta   90.00
_cell.angle_gamma   90.00
#
_symmetry.space_group_name_H-M   'P 1'
#
loop_
_entity.id
_entity.type
_entity.pdbx_description
1 polymer ?
#
loop_
_entity_poly.entity_id
_entity_poly.type
_entity_poly.pdbx_seq_one_letter_code
_entity_poly.pdbx_strand_id
1 'polypeptide(L)'
;SFLAIFIFYLAYNQKYIGVAILIQVYLFLDILDGNLARYKNMKSDLGAKLDNINDRVFYTLIFVFIGIGEVSLYLIISMVFLINLYAILATFYIVPRLRQLETVERRGLKKYFMNRGFIIGMDLGTVDILTTIFLLLDKINILYMILIVGFVLDIIMRLTELWWNERLEKAK
;
A
#
# COMPACT_ATOMS: atom_id res chain seq x y z
N SER A 1 14.99 -7.72 4.54
CA SER A 1 15.23 -8.47 5.80
C SER A 1 15.30 -9.99 5.52
N PHE A 2 15.82 -10.81 6.44
CA PHE A 2 15.80 -12.28 6.29
C PHE A 2 14.37 -12.83 6.12
N LEU A 3 13.43 -12.27 6.88
CA LEU A 3 12.01 -12.58 6.77
C LEU A 3 11.48 -12.33 5.36
N ALA A 4 11.78 -11.18 4.75
CA ALA A 4 11.36 -10.88 3.38
C ALA A 4 11.88 -11.90 2.36
N ILE A 5 13.16 -12.29 2.46
CA ILE A 5 13.75 -13.30 1.58
C ILE A 5 13.04 -14.65 1.74
N PHE A 6 12.73 -15.04 2.98
CA PHE A 6 12.01 -16.27 3.25
C PHE A 6 10.58 -16.25 2.70
N ILE A 7 9.88 -15.11 2.80
CA ILE A 7 8.56 -14.91 2.19
C ILE A 7 8.65 -15.08 0.67
N PHE A 8 9.64 -14.46 0.01
CA PHE A 8 9.82 -14.62 -1.44
C PHE A 8 10.09 -16.06 -1.84
N TYR A 9 10.93 -16.77 -1.06
CA TYR A 9 11.18 -18.19 -1.29
C TYR A 9 9.90 -19.02 -1.20
N LEU A 10 9.06 -18.79 -0.19
CA LEU A 10 7.78 -19.50 -0.07
C LEU A 10 6.79 -19.14 -1.18
N ALA A 11 6.75 -17.88 -1.60
CA ALA A 11 5.91 -17.42 -2.71
C ALA A 11 6.33 -18.06 -4.03
N TYR A 12 7.64 -18.11 -4.32
CA TYR A 12 8.18 -18.79 -5.49
C TYR A 12 7.84 -20.30 -5.51
N ASN A 13 7.84 -20.94 -4.34
CA ASN A 13 7.46 -22.35 -4.18
C ASN A 13 5.94 -22.57 -4.00
N GLN A 14 5.12 -21.54 -4.26
CA GLN A 14 3.67 -21.61 -4.23
C GLN A 14 3.08 -22.07 -2.88
N LYS A 15 3.79 -21.79 -1.77
CA LYS A 15 3.34 -22.12 -0.40
C LYS A 15 2.48 -20.99 0.16
N TYR A 16 1.33 -20.74 -0.47
CA TYR A 16 0.50 -19.55 -0.24
C TYR A 16 -0.02 -19.39 1.19
N ILE A 17 -0.35 -20.47 1.88
CA ILE A 17 -0.75 -20.39 3.30
C ILE A 17 0.38 -19.82 4.16
N GLY A 18 1.62 -20.27 3.94
CA GLY A 18 2.78 -19.74 4.65
C GLY A 18 3.04 -18.28 4.32
N VAL A 19 2.93 -17.90 3.05
CA VAL A 19 3.06 -16.52 2.59
C VAL A 19 1.99 -15.63 3.24
N ALA A 20 0.73 -16.07 3.25
CA ALA A 20 -0.40 -15.33 3.80
C ALA A 20 -0.23 -15.02 5.30
N ILE A 21 0.33 -15.96 6.07
CA ILE A 21 0.64 -15.77 7.49
C ILE A 21 1.83 -14.82 7.65
N LEU A 22 2.91 -15.05 6.92
CA LEU A 22 4.16 -14.31 7.11
C LEU A 22 4.09 -12.86 6.62
N ILE A 23 3.26 -12.55 5.61
CA ILE A 23 2.98 -11.16 5.22
C ILE A 23 2.33 -10.40 6.39
N GLN A 24 1.38 -11.02 7.10
CA GLN A 24 0.78 -10.39 8.29
C GLN A 24 1.79 -10.20 9.42
N VAL A 25 2.69 -11.16 9.61
CA VAL A 25 3.81 -11.01 10.57
C VAL A 25 4.75 -9.89 10.14
N TYR A 26 5.05 -9.78 8.84
CA TYR A 26 5.88 -8.69 8.31
C TYR A 26 5.27 -7.32 8.61
N LEU A 27 3.98 -7.12 8.29
CA LEU A 27 3.25 -5.89 8.58
C LEU A 27 3.22 -5.58 10.08
N PHE A 28 2.98 -6.59 10.90
CA PHE A 28 2.94 -6.41 12.34
C PHE A 28 4.29 -5.91 12.89
N LEU A 29 5.39 -6.48 12.42
CA LEU A 29 6.74 -6.06 12.81
C LEU A 29 7.05 -4.63 12.35
N ASP A 30 6.65 -4.26 11.14
CA ASP A 30 6.79 -2.89 10.62
C ASP A 30 6.08 -1.87 11.53
N ILE A 31 4.83 -2.15 11.90
CA ILE A 31 4.06 -1.30 12.81
C ILE A 31 4.74 -1.22 14.19
N LEU A 32 5.27 -2.33 14.71
CA LEU A 32 5.98 -2.36 15.99
C LEU A 32 7.25 -1.51 15.96
N ASP A 33 8.07 -1.62 14.92
CA ASP A 33 9.32 -0.88 14.79
C ASP A 33 9.05 0.63 14.70
N GLY A 34 8.07 1.03 13.88
CA GLY A 34 7.63 2.42 13.79
C GLY A 34 7.07 2.97 15.10
N ASN A 35 6.34 2.16 15.87
CA ASN A 35 5.82 2.54 17.19
C ASN A 35 6.93 2.64 18.24
N LEU A 36 7.88 1.72 18.24
CA LEU A 36 9.00 1.71 19.17
C LEU A 36 9.92 2.93 18.96
N ALA A 37 10.20 3.27 17.70
CA ALA A 37 10.96 4.46 17.35
C ALA A 37 10.27 5.76 17.82
N ARG A 38 8.93 5.81 17.70
CA ARG A 38 8.11 6.91 18.25
C ARG A 38 8.20 6.98 19.76
N TYR A 39 8.00 5.85 20.43
CA TYR A 39 7.98 5.78 21.89
C TYR A 39 9.33 6.18 22.51
N LYS A 40 10.44 5.75 21.91
CA LYS A 40 11.79 6.07 22.37
C LYS A 40 12.35 7.39 21.85
N ASN A 41 11.57 8.18 21.08
CA ASN A 41 12.05 9.38 20.38
C ASN A 41 13.31 9.14 19.52
N MET A 42 13.48 7.93 18.97
CA MET A 42 14.62 7.53 18.14
C MET A 42 14.35 7.72 16.65
N LYS A 43 13.48 8.67 16.29
CA LYS A 43 13.16 8.95 14.88
C LYS A 43 14.39 9.53 14.19
N SER A 44 14.73 8.99 13.03
CA SER A 44 15.75 9.55 12.15
C SER A 44 15.25 9.63 10.71
N ASP A 45 15.65 10.69 10.00
CA ASP A 45 15.27 10.89 8.60
C ASP A 45 15.86 9.82 7.68
N LEU A 46 17.07 9.32 8.01
CA LEU A 46 17.70 8.23 7.29
C LEU A 46 16.93 6.93 7.50
N GLY A 47 16.53 6.61 8.74
CA GLY A 47 15.72 5.43 9.04
C GLY A 47 14.40 5.44 8.29
N ALA A 48 13.66 6.56 8.34
CA ALA A 48 12.37 6.68 7.65
C ALA A 48 12.49 6.56 6.12
N LYS A 49 13.59 7.03 5.51
CA LYS A 49 13.82 6.86 4.07
C LYS A 49 14.15 5.42 3.70
N LEU A 50 15.00 4.75 4.49
CA LEU A 50 15.37 3.36 4.27
C LEU A 50 14.17 2.42 4.40
N ASP A 51 13.31 2.69 5.38
CA ASP A 51 12.08 1.95 5.62
C ASP A 51 11.14 1.98 4.40
N ASN A 52 10.85 3.19 3.90
CA ASN A 52 10.04 3.39 2.69
C ASN A 52 10.64 2.71 1.44
N ILE A 53 11.97 2.73 1.29
CA ILE A 53 12.64 2.03 0.18
C ILE A 53 12.49 0.51 0.34
N ASN A 54 12.73 -0.01 1.56
CA ASN A 54 12.62 -1.43 1.84
C ASN A 54 11.20 -1.94 1.58
N ASP A 55 10.17 -1.22 2.03
CA ASP A 55 8.78 -1.56 1.75
C ASP A 55 8.48 -1.54 0.26
N ARG A 56 8.87 -0.48 -0.46
CA ARG A 56 8.66 -0.43 -1.91
C ARG A 56 9.28 -1.64 -2.63
N VAL A 57 10.50 -2.03 -2.25
CA VAL A 57 11.16 -3.21 -2.82
C VAL A 57 10.39 -4.47 -2.43
N PHE A 58 10.01 -4.60 -1.17
CA PHE A 58 9.26 -5.76 -0.68
C PHE A 58 7.95 -5.95 -1.44
N TYR A 59 7.09 -4.93 -1.47
CA TYR A 59 5.79 -4.97 -2.14
C TYR A 59 5.93 -5.14 -3.65
N THR A 60 6.96 -4.56 -4.27
CA THR A 60 7.20 -4.79 -5.70
C THR A 60 7.54 -6.25 -5.98
N LEU A 61 8.44 -6.85 -5.19
CA LEU A 61 8.91 -8.20 -5.43
C LEU A 61 7.90 -9.26 -5.01
N ILE A 62 7.16 -9.07 -3.91
CA ILE A 62 6.21 -10.08 -3.43
C ILE A 62 5.12 -10.35 -4.47
N PHE A 63 4.61 -9.31 -5.14
CA PHE A 63 3.65 -9.47 -6.24
C PHE A 63 4.29 -9.92 -7.56
N VAL A 64 5.61 -9.95 -7.68
CA VAL A 64 6.24 -10.72 -8.77
C VAL A 64 6.23 -12.21 -8.40
N PHE A 65 6.72 -12.55 -7.20
CA PHE A 65 6.86 -13.94 -6.77
C PHE A 65 5.53 -14.67 -6.57
N ILE A 66 4.49 -14.01 -6.06
CA ILE A 66 3.14 -14.59 -5.96
C ILE A 66 2.55 -14.86 -7.36
N GLY A 67 2.84 -13.99 -8.33
CA GLY A 67 2.20 -14.03 -9.65
C GLY A 67 2.86 -15.00 -10.62
N ILE A 68 4.17 -15.25 -10.48
CA ILE A 68 4.92 -16.14 -11.37
C ILE A 68 4.30 -17.54 -11.37
N GLY A 69 3.86 -18.00 -12.55
CA GLY A 69 3.25 -19.32 -12.74
C GLY A 69 1.74 -19.37 -12.46
N GLU A 70 1.16 -18.37 -11.81
CA GLU A 70 -0.27 -18.31 -11.44
C GLU A 70 -1.08 -17.31 -12.26
N VAL A 71 -0.44 -16.21 -12.65
CA VAL A 71 -1.09 -15.06 -13.25
C VAL A 71 -0.37 -14.69 -14.54
N SER A 72 -1.14 -14.23 -15.52
CA SER A 72 -0.61 -13.71 -16.77
C SER A 72 0.36 -12.55 -16.55
N LEU A 73 1.46 -12.55 -17.29
CA LEU A 73 2.54 -11.57 -17.17
C LEU A 73 2.06 -10.10 -17.23
N TYR A 74 1.05 -9.79 -18.04
CA TYR A 74 0.54 -8.41 -18.15
C TYR A 74 -0.10 -7.91 -16.85
N LEU A 75 -0.75 -8.77 -16.06
CA LEU A 75 -1.30 -8.40 -14.75
C LEU A 75 -0.19 -8.17 -13.74
N ILE A 76 0.86 -8.98 -13.76
CA ILE A 76 2.04 -8.80 -12.89
C ILE A 76 2.69 -7.46 -13.19
N ILE A 77 2.96 -7.16 -14.47
CA ILE A 77 3.54 -5.89 -14.90
C ILE A 77 2.64 -4.71 -14.51
N SER A 78 1.32 -4.82 -14.72
CA SER A 78 0.36 -3.77 -14.36
C SER A 78 0.36 -3.51 -12.85
N MET A 79 0.39 -4.56 -12.04
CA MET A 79 0.42 -4.48 -10.58
C MET A 79 1.71 -3.80 -10.08
N VAL A 80 2.87 -4.26 -10.58
CA VAL A 80 4.18 -3.67 -10.25
C VAL A 80 4.24 -2.19 -10.63
N PHE A 81 3.75 -1.86 -11.83
CA PHE A 81 3.67 -0.49 -12.29
C PHE A 81 2.79 0.37 -11.38
N LEU A 82 1.59 -0.11 -11.03
CA LEU A 82 0.64 0.63 -10.21
C LEU A 82 1.12 0.86 -8.77
N ILE A 83 1.72 -0.14 -8.11
CA ILE A 83 2.32 0.03 -6.77
C ILE A 83 3.36 1.15 -6.79
N ASN A 84 4.25 1.11 -7.79
CA ASN A 84 5.34 2.08 -7.88
C ASN A 84 4.80 3.47 -8.22
N LEU A 85 3.90 3.57 -9.20
CA LEU A 85 3.23 4.81 -9.56
C LEU A 85 2.49 5.42 -8.37
N TYR A 86 1.68 4.63 -7.67
CA TYR A 86 0.96 5.04 -6.47
C TYR A 86 1.91 5.60 -5.42
N ALA A 87 3.00 4.88 -5.11
CA ALA A 87 3.97 5.32 -4.12
C ALA A 87 4.70 6.62 -4.54
N ILE A 88 5.00 6.82 -5.84
CA ILE A 88 5.59 8.09 -6.35
C ILE A 88 4.58 9.22 -6.20
N LEU A 89 3.36 9.03 -6.71
CA LEU A 89 2.31 10.03 -6.68
C LEU A 89 1.97 10.42 -5.24
N ALA A 90 1.80 9.45 -4.35
CA ALA A 90 1.52 9.71 -2.94
C ALA A 90 2.66 10.52 -2.29
N THR A 91 3.91 10.07 -2.43
CA THR A 91 5.07 10.64 -1.73
C THR A 91 5.47 12.02 -2.24
N PHE A 92 5.52 12.21 -3.55
CA PHE A 92 6.11 13.42 -4.16
C PHE A 92 5.09 14.42 -4.66
N TYR A 93 3.86 14.00 -4.94
CA TYR A 93 2.84 14.86 -5.52
C TYR A 93 1.70 15.16 -4.55
N ILE A 94 1.02 14.12 -4.06
CA ILE A 94 -0.23 14.27 -3.31
C ILE A 94 0.03 14.76 -1.89
N VAL A 95 0.86 14.05 -1.12
CA VAL A 95 1.10 14.39 0.29
C VAL A 95 1.76 15.77 0.46
N PRO A 96 2.81 16.16 -0.29
CA PRO A 96 3.43 17.47 -0.13
C PRO A 96 2.47 18.62 -0.44
N ARG A 97 1.66 18.49 -1.50
CA ARG A 97 0.68 19.53 -1.86
C ARG A 97 -0.45 19.62 -0.84
N LEU A 98 -1.00 18.49 -0.37
CA LEU A 98 -2.01 18.50 0.68
C LEU A 98 -1.52 19.14 1.99
N ARG A 99 -0.22 19.01 2.32
CA ARG A 99 0.39 19.63 3.51
C ARG A 99 0.55 21.14 3.40
N GLN A 100 0.54 21.70 2.18
CA GLN A 100 0.62 23.14 1.96
C GLN A 100 -0.72 23.83 2.14
N LEU A 101 -1.82 23.06 2.15
CA LEU A 101 -3.17 23.59 2.25
C LEU A 101 -3.55 23.91 3.69
N GLU A 102 -4.08 25.10 3.95
CA GLU A 102 -4.49 25.53 5.31
C GLU A 102 -5.64 24.67 5.86
N THR A 103 -6.56 24.26 4.99
CA THR A 103 -7.71 23.43 5.37
C THR A 103 -7.93 22.32 4.35
N VAL A 104 -7.81 21.07 4.79
CA VAL A 104 -8.13 19.89 3.97
C VAL A 104 -9.54 19.42 4.30
N GLU A 105 -10.49 19.67 3.41
CA GLU A 105 -11.84 19.12 3.49
C GLU A 105 -11.90 17.74 2.83
N ARG A 106 -12.26 16.73 3.62
CA ARG A 106 -12.62 15.40 3.09
C ARG A 106 -14.09 15.41 2.71
N ARG A 107 -14.43 14.89 1.52
CA ARG A 107 -15.83 14.84 1.00
C ARG A 107 -16.21 13.43 0.54
N GLY A 108 -17.51 13.25 0.29
CA GLY A 108 -18.07 12.02 -0.31
C GLY A 108 -17.91 10.77 0.55
N LEU A 109 -17.62 9.64 -0.11
CA LEU A 109 -17.43 8.33 0.51
C LEU A 109 -16.35 8.37 1.59
N LYS A 110 -15.20 9.00 1.34
CA LYS A 110 -14.14 9.11 2.35
C LYS A 110 -14.63 9.82 3.61
N LYS A 111 -15.38 10.93 3.49
CA LYS A 111 -15.98 11.61 4.65
C LYS A 111 -16.97 10.71 5.38
N TYR A 112 -17.83 10.02 4.63
CA TYR A 112 -18.84 9.12 5.20
C TYR A 112 -18.20 7.99 6.04
N PHE A 113 -17.17 7.33 5.52
CA PHE A 113 -16.47 6.28 6.23
C PHE A 113 -15.62 6.82 7.37
N MET A 114 -14.92 7.94 7.17
CA MET A 114 -14.13 8.60 8.21
C MET A 114 -15.00 8.97 9.42
N ASN A 115 -16.21 9.50 9.17
CA ASN A 115 -17.16 9.84 10.23
C ASN A 115 -17.65 8.62 11.01
N ARG A 116 -17.53 7.41 10.45
CA ARG A 116 -17.83 6.14 11.10
C ARG A 116 -16.59 5.45 11.66
N GLY A 117 -15.43 6.11 11.65
CA GLY A 117 -14.16 5.59 12.15
C GLY A 117 -13.38 4.73 11.16
N PHE A 118 -13.80 4.65 9.89
CA PHE A 118 -13.12 3.86 8.86
C PHE A 118 -12.30 4.75 7.92
N ILE A 119 -11.03 4.40 7.73
CA ILE A 119 -10.17 5.03 6.73
C ILE A 119 -10.19 4.15 5.49
N ILE A 120 -10.79 4.64 4.40
CA ILE A 120 -10.78 3.95 3.11
C ILE A 120 -9.60 4.41 2.27
N GLY A 121 -8.81 3.46 1.83
CA GLY A 121 -7.76 3.64 0.83
C GLY A 121 -7.05 2.32 0.54
N MET A 122 -6.19 2.35 -0.47
CA MET A 122 -5.26 1.24 -0.74
C MET A 122 -3.95 1.50 0.01
N ASP A 123 -4.02 1.42 1.34
CA ASP A 123 -2.82 1.43 2.18
C ASP A 123 -2.23 0.02 2.31
N LEU A 124 -1.00 -0.07 2.85
CA LEU A 124 -0.27 -1.33 2.97
C LEU A 124 -1.09 -2.39 3.74
N GLY A 125 -1.76 -1.97 4.83
CA GLY A 125 -2.62 -2.87 5.60
C GLY A 125 -3.79 -3.44 4.79
N THR A 126 -4.49 -2.63 4.01
CA THR A 126 -5.58 -3.12 3.14
C THR A 126 -5.06 -4.09 2.09
N VAL A 127 -3.91 -3.78 1.48
CA VAL A 127 -3.27 -4.65 0.48
C VAL A 127 -2.91 -6.00 1.09
N ASP A 128 -2.34 -6.01 2.28
CA ASP A 128 -1.94 -7.25 2.98
C ASP A 128 -3.14 -8.09 3.40
N ILE A 129 -4.19 -7.48 3.95
CA ILE A 129 -5.41 -8.19 4.32
C ILE A 129 -6.04 -8.86 3.09
N LEU A 130 -6.19 -8.11 1.98
CA LEU A 130 -6.71 -8.67 0.74
C LEU A 130 -5.80 -9.80 0.24
N THR A 131 -4.49 -9.59 0.23
CA THR A 131 -3.51 -10.58 -0.20
C THR A 131 -3.65 -11.86 0.62
N THR A 132 -3.68 -11.78 1.95
CA THR A 132 -3.89 -12.92 2.84
C THR A 132 -5.19 -13.65 2.53
N ILE A 133 -6.32 -12.95 2.40
CA ILE A 133 -7.63 -13.57 2.11
C ILE A 133 -7.58 -14.34 0.79
N PHE A 134 -7.11 -13.72 -0.28
CA PHE A 134 -7.14 -14.35 -1.60
C PHE A 134 -6.08 -15.44 -1.78
N LEU A 135 -4.95 -15.35 -1.07
CA LEU A 135 -3.97 -16.45 -0.99
C LEU A 135 -4.55 -17.66 -0.27
N LEU A 136 -5.30 -17.47 0.82
CA LEU A 136 -5.96 -18.56 1.54
C LEU A 136 -7.10 -19.20 0.74
N LEU A 137 -7.77 -18.42 -0.11
CA LEU A 137 -8.83 -18.90 -1.01
C LEU A 137 -8.30 -19.50 -2.32
N ASP A 138 -6.99 -19.44 -2.55
CA ASP A 138 -6.34 -19.85 -3.80
C ASP A 138 -6.94 -19.16 -5.03
N LYS A 139 -7.25 -17.86 -4.89
CA LYS A 139 -7.88 -17.01 -5.92
C LYS A 139 -6.95 -15.88 -6.35
N ILE A 140 -5.71 -16.23 -6.69
CA ILE A 140 -4.61 -15.29 -6.96
C ILE A 140 -4.91 -14.39 -8.17
N ASN A 141 -5.48 -14.92 -9.25
CA ASN A 141 -5.82 -14.09 -10.40
C ASN A 141 -6.85 -12.99 -10.04
N ILE A 142 -7.85 -13.33 -9.21
CA ILE A 142 -8.85 -12.39 -8.71
C ILE A 142 -8.22 -11.33 -7.80
N LEU A 143 -7.25 -11.72 -6.96
CA LEU A 143 -6.48 -10.77 -6.15
C LEU A 143 -5.85 -9.67 -7.01
N TYR A 144 -5.15 -10.04 -8.09
CA TYR A 144 -4.48 -9.05 -8.95
C TYR A 144 -5.48 -8.11 -9.58
N MET A 145 -6.61 -8.62 -10.10
CA MET A 145 -7.66 -7.77 -10.66
C MET A 145 -8.21 -6.79 -9.62
N ILE A 146 -8.53 -7.25 -8.41
CA ILE A 146 -9.07 -6.41 -7.34
C ILE A 146 -8.06 -5.35 -6.91
N LEU A 147 -6.79 -5.73 -6.73
CA LEU A 147 -5.76 -4.78 -6.31
C LEU A 147 -5.49 -3.74 -7.40
N ILE A 148 -5.39 -4.14 -8.67
CA ILE A 148 -5.21 -3.22 -9.80
C ILE A 148 -6.34 -2.21 -9.86
N VAL A 149 -7.59 -2.68 -9.85
CA VAL A 149 -8.77 -1.80 -9.86
C VAL A 149 -8.79 -0.91 -8.63
N GLY A 150 -8.52 -1.48 -7.44
CA GLY A 150 -8.44 -0.74 -6.19
C GLY A 150 -7.42 0.39 -6.22
N PHE A 151 -6.20 0.12 -6.70
CA PHE A 151 -5.15 1.14 -6.82
C PHE A 151 -5.54 2.25 -7.80
N VAL A 152 -6.09 1.90 -8.96
CA VAL A 152 -6.57 2.90 -9.93
C VAL A 152 -7.64 3.80 -9.32
N LEU A 153 -8.64 3.21 -8.66
CA LEU A 153 -9.71 3.95 -8.01
C LEU A 153 -9.18 4.85 -6.88
N ASP A 154 -8.26 4.35 -6.04
CA ASP A 154 -7.70 5.14 -4.95
C ASP A 154 -6.83 6.30 -5.45
N ILE A 155 -6.06 6.11 -6.53
CA ILE A 155 -5.31 7.20 -7.20
C ILE A 155 -6.27 8.28 -7.67
N ILE A 156 -7.33 7.91 -8.40
CA ILE A 156 -8.33 8.85 -8.91
C ILE A 156 -8.99 9.61 -7.75
N MET A 157 -9.40 8.89 -6.70
CA MET A 157 -10.00 9.49 -5.51
C MET A 157 -9.06 10.47 -4.81
N ARG A 158 -7.76 10.14 -4.66
CA ARG A 158 -6.79 11.04 -4.02
C ARG A 158 -6.46 12.25 -4.87
N LEU A 159 -6.35 12.10 -6.20
CA LEU A 159 -6.10 13.22 -7.11
C LEU A 159 -7.29 14.18 -7.19
N THR A 160 -8.52 13.65 -7.25
CA THR A 160 -9.74 14.47 -7.23
C THR A 160 -9.89 15.22 -5.90
N GLU A 161 -9.58 14.57 -4.77
CA GLU A 161 -9.54 15.21 -3.45
C GLU A 161 -8.52 16.35 -3.39
N LEU A 162 -7.31 16.13 -3.89
CA LEU A 162 -6.28 17.18 -3.97
C LEU A 162 -6.74 18.36 -4.84
N TRP A 163 -7.19 18.09 -6.06
CA TRP A 163 -7.62 19.14 -7.00
C TRP A 163 -8.75 20.00 -6.43
N TRP A 164 -9.70 19.38 -5.72
CA TRP A 164 -10.80 20.10 -5.11
C TRP A 164 -10.31 21.03 -3.99
N ASN A 165 -9.45 20.52 -3.10
CA ASN A 165 -8.93 21.32 -2.00
C ASN A 165 -8.04 22.47 -2.49
N GLU A 166 -7.22 22.26 -3.53
CA GLU A 166 -6.46 23.34 -4.17
C GLU A 166 -7.38 24.44 -4.75
N ARG A 167 -8.57 24.08 -5.27
CA ARG A 167 -9.56 25.06 -5.76
C ARG A 167 -10.25 25.82 -4.63
N LEU A 168 -10.57 25.14 -3.53
CA LEU A 168 -11.16 25.80 -2.36
C LEU A 168 -10.21 26.83 -1.77
N GLU A 169 -8.92 26.52 -1.71
CA GLU A 169 -7.91 27.44 -1.19
C GLU A 169 -7.75 28.68 -2.05
N LYS A 170 -7.73 28.52 -3.38
CA LYS A 170 -7.69 29.65 -4.32
C LYS A 170 -8.95 30.52 -4.32
N ALA A 171 -10.06 30.00 -3.81
CA ALA A 171 -11.33 30.72 -3.75
C ALA A 171 -11.53 31.47 -2.43
N LYS A 172 -10.64 31.28 -1.46
CA LYS A 172 -10.55 32.11 -0.25
C LYS A 172 -9.68 33.34 -0.53
#